data_AF-A0A7Y0A7L0-F1
#
_entry.id   AF-A0A7Y0A7L0-F1
#
_cell.length_a   1.000
_cell.length_b   1.000
_cell.length_c   1.000
_cell.angle_alpha   90.00
_cell.angle_beta   90.00
_cell.angle_gamma   90.00
#
_symmetry.space_group_name_H-M   'P 1'
#
loop_
_entity.id
_entity.type
_entity.pdbx_description
1 polymer ?
#
loop_
_entity_poly.entity_id
_entity_poly.type
_entity_poly.pdbx_seq_one_letter_code
_entity_poly.pdbx_strand_id
1 'polypeptide(L)' 'MNLLSINGFQIIAVFMIIAALYITAVAKLFKNKSGLLPYLALILFPVIGPLGIILGDYTKK' A
#
# COMPACT_ATOMS: atom_id res chain seq x y z
N MET A 1 17.63 -4.95 26.80
CA MET A 1 16.93 -5.31 25.54
C MET A 1 15.44 -5.25 25.81
N ASN A 2 14.77 -4.16 25.45
CA ASN A 2 13.32 -4.06 25.56
C ASN A 2 12.73 -4.14 24.15
N LEU A 3 12.50 -5.37 23.69
CA LEU A 3 11.99 -5.69 22.35
C LEU A 3 10.51 -5.27 22.17
N LEU A 4 9.88 -4.75 23.23
CA LEU A 4 8.47 -4.33 23.31
C LEU A 4 8.33 -2.81 23.48
N SER A 5 9.23 -2.03 22.88
CA SER A 5 9.11 -0.56 22.83
C SER A 5 7.93 -0.09 21.94
N ILE A 6 7.27 -1.00 21.22
CA ILE A 6 6.16 -0.67 20.34
C ILE A 6 4.86 -0.67 21.14
N ASN A 7 4.26 0.51 21.33
CA ASN A 7 2.97 0.63 22.02
C ASN A 7 1.80 0.36 21.07
N GLY A 8 0.62 0.06 21.63
CA GLY A 8 -0.58 -0.22 20.83
C GLY A 8 -0.97 0.92 19.89
N PHE A 9 -0.70 2.17 20.28
CA PHE A 9 -0.97 3.34 19.44
C PHE A 9 -0.10 3.35 18.16
N GLN A 10 1.17 2.98 18.27
CA GLN A 10 2.09 2.86 17.13
C GLN A 10 1.64 1.77 16.15
N ILE A 11 1.13 0.65 16.66
CA ILE A 11 0.58 -0.42 15.81
C ILE A 11 -0.62 0.09 15.01
N ILE A 12 -1.56 0.77 15.68
CA ILE A 12 -2.75 1.34 15.03
C ILE A 12 -2.35 2.42 14.01
N ALA A 13 -1.38 3.27 14.35
CA ALA A 13 -0.89 4.31 13.44
C ALA A 13 -0.27 3.71 12.17
N VAL A 14 0.61 2.71 12.31
CA VAL A 14 1.20 2.01 11.17
C VAL A 14 0.12 1.31 10.33
N PHE A 15 -0.86 0.69 10.98
CA PHE A 15 -1.98 0.05 10.29
C PHE A 15 -2.79 1.05 9.47
N MET A 16 -3.11 2.22 10.02
CA MET A 16 -3.80 3.29 9.28
C MET A 16 -3.01 3.78 8.07
N ILE A 17 -1.69 3.90 8.20
CA ILE A 17 -0.82 4.31 7.08
C ILE A 17 -0.87 3.25 5.96
N ILE A 18 -0.73 1.96 6.30
CA ILE A 18 -0.80 0.87 5.32
C ILE A 18 -2.18 0.82 4.65
N ALA A 19 -3.26 0.99 5.43
CA ALA A 19 -4.62 1.01 4.90
C ALA A 19 -4.82 2.16 3.90
N ALA A 20 -4.36 3.37 4.24
CA ALA A 20 -4.40 4.52 3.34
C ALA A 20 -3.62 4.24 2.05
N LEU A 21 -2.44 3.63 2.15
CA LEU A 21 -1.61 3.25 1.02
C LEU A 21 -2.35 2.28 0.07
N TYR A 22 -3.00 1.26 0.64
CA TYR A 22 -3.81 0.30 -0.10
C TYR A 22 -4.99 0.95 -0.83
N ILE A 23 -5.76 1.78 -0.12
CA ILE A 23 -6.90 2.48 -0.69
C ILE A 23 -6.45 3.34 -1.88
N THR A 24 -5.34 4.04 -1.73
CA THR A 24 -4.81 4.92 -2.78
C THR A 24 -4.36 4.11 -4.00
N ALA A 25 -3.65 3.00 -3.80
CA ALA A 25 -3.23 2.12 -4.88
C ALA A 25 -4.43 1.49 -5.62
N VAL A 26 -5.43 1.00 -4.89
CA VAL A 26 -6.66 0.44 -5.47
C VAL A 26 -7.40 1.51 -6.27
N ALA A 27 -7.57 2.71 -5.73
CA ALA A 27 -8.21 3.82 -6.44
C ALA A 27 -7.49 4.16 -7.76
N LYS A 28 -6.16 4.13 -7.79
CA LYS A 28 -5.36 4.32 -9.01
C LYS A 28 -5.56 3.18 -10.01
N LEU A 29 -5.57 1.93 -9.56
CA LEU A 29 -5.81 0.78 -10.45
C LEU A 29 -7.17 0.84 -11.11
N PHE A 30 -8.21 1.16 -10.34
CA PHE A 30 -9.57 1.36 -10.85
C PHE A 30 -9.63 2.51 -11.85
N LYS A 31 -9.05 3.66 -11.51
CA LYS A 31 -9.01 4.83 -12.39
C LYS A 31 -8.33 4.53 -13.73
N ASN A 32 -7.25 3.76 -13.70
CA ASN A 32 -6.47 3.41 -14.88
C ASN A 32 -7.03 2.21 -15.65
N LYS A 33 -8.16 1.62 -15.22
CA LYS A 33 -8.72 0.38 -15.77
C LYS A 33 -7.66 -0.72 -15.90
N SER A 34 -6.85 -0.86 -14.85
CA SER A 34 -5.71 -1.78 -14.84
C SER A 34 -6.19 -3.23 -14.96
N GLY A 35 -5.40 -4.08 -15.62
CA GLY A 35 -5.67 -5.52 -15.71
C GLY A 35 -5.53 -6.24 -14.36
N LEU A 36 -5.63 -7.56 -14.35
CA LEU A 36 -5.60 -8.37 -13.11
C LEU A 36 -4.25 -8.33 -12.37
N LEU A 37 -3.14 -8.22 -13.11
CA LEU A 37 -1.78 -8.38 -12.56
C LEU A 37 -1.42 -7.36 -11.45
N PRO A 38 -1.72 -6.05 -11.58
CA PRO A 38 -1.48 -5.10 -10.51
C PRO A 38 -2.33 -5.33 -9.26
N TYR A 39 -3.54 -5.89 -9.39
CA TYR A 39 -4.35 -6.28 -8.23
C TYR A 39 -3.73 -7.48 -7.50
N LEU A 40 -3.16 -8.44 -8.23
CA LEU A 40 -2.40 -9.56 -7.63
C LEU A 40 -1.15 -9.05 -6.89
N ALA A 41 -0.43 -8.08 -7.46
CA ALA A 41 0.72 -7.47 -6.79
C ALA A 41 0.33 -6.76 -5.48
N LEU A 42 -0.87 -6.17 -5.43
CA LEU A 42 -1.46 -5.56 -4.24
C LEU A 42 -1.70 -6.58 -3.12
N ILE A 43 -2.11 -7.81 -3.45
CA ILE A 43 -2.37 -8.86 -2.44
C ILE A 43 -1.06 -9.52 -1.99
N LEU A 44 -0.15 -9.81 -2.93
CA LEU A 44 1.09 -10.54 -2.64
C LEU A 44 2.16 -9.68 -1.96
N PHE A 45 2.15 -8.37 -2.20
CA PHE A 45 3.16 -7.45 -1.69
C PHE A 45 2.52 -6.26 -0.98
N PRO A 46 2.16 -6.37 0.31
CA PRO A 46 1.32 -5.39 1.01
C PRO A 46 1.94 -4.00 1.19
N VAL A 47 3.25 -3.87 1.06
CA VAL A 47 3.93 -2.57 1.13
C VAL A 47 4.52 -2.19 -0.23
N ILE A 48 5.29 -3.10 -0.82
CA ILE A 48 6.01 -2.86 -2.08
C ILE A 48 5.04 -2.74 -3.26
N GLY A 49 3.96 -3.53 -3.30
CA GLY A 49 2.95 -3.51 -4.35
C GLY A 49 2.23 -2.17 -4.45
N PRO A 50 1.56 -1.68 -3.38
CA PRO A 50 0.94 -0.37 -3.35
C PRO A 50 1.91 0.77 -3.71
N LEU A 51 3.14 0.75 -3.17
CA LEU A 51 4.15 1.76 -3.51
C LEU A 51 4.51 1.73 -5.00
N GLY A 52 4.77 0.55 -5.57
CA GLY A 52 5.10 0.42 -6.99
C GLY A 52 3.98 0.88 -7.91
N ILE A 53 2.71 0.64 -7.53
CA ILE A 53 1.54 1.11 -8.27
C ILE A 53 1.43 2.63 -8.22
N ILE A 54 1.55 3.21 -7.02
CA ILE A 54 1.44 4.65 -6.83
C ILE A 54 2.58 5.36 -7.56
N LEU A 55 3.83 4.95 -7.31
CA LEU A 55 5.02 5.54 -7.93
C LEU A 55 5.03 5.36 -9.44
N GLY A 56 4.70 4.16 -9.95
CA GLY A 56 4.62 3.90 -11.39
C GLY A 56 3.55 4.73 -12.10
N ASP A 57 2.47 5.09 -11.41
CA ASP A 57 1.47 6.04 -11.94
C ASP A 57 2.01 7.48 -12.03
N TYR A 58 2.81 7.92 -11.04
CA TYR A 58 3.46 9.23 -11.08
C TYR A 58 4.51 9.33 -12.20
N THR A 59 5.24 8.25 -12.50
CA THR A 59 6.26 8.22 -13.56
C THR A 59 5.69 8.09 -14.97
N LYS A 60 4.43 7.68 -15.12
CA LYS A 60 3.75 7.61 -16.42
C LYS A 60 3.16 8.94 -16.89
N LYS A 61 3.13 9.96 -16.02
CA LYS A 61 2.84 11.35 -16.37
C LYS A 61 4.12 12.06 -16.79
#